data_AF-B2VL13-F1
#
_entry.id   AF-B2VL13-F1
#
_cell.length_a   1.000
_cell.length_b   1.000
_cell.length_c   1.000
_cell.angle_alpha   90.00
_cell.angle_beta   90.00
_cell.angle_gamma   90.00
#
_symmetry.space_group_name_H-M   'P 1'
#
loop_
_entity.id
_entity.type
_entity.pdbx_description
1 polymer ?
#
loop_
_entity_poly.entity_id
_entity_poly.type
_entity_poly.pdbx_seq_one_letter_code
_entity_poly.pdbx_strand_id
1 'polypeptide(L)'
;MLNNFLLTYSVKAQDFSESNKEKASKVRDEIAELNCWDKLDEVETTFRGEINASGSLDSERKKSAIRAVEEQFQPVLKKHHASSHKVKIFCAMMLDNVDIPFYFTIENKL
;
A
#
# COMPACT_ATOMS: atom_id res chain seq x y z
N MET A 1 5.30 2.76 18.74
CA MET A 1 5.46 1.36 19.18
C MET A 1 5.54 0.53 17.92
N LEU A 2 6.41 -0.48 17.88
CA LEU A 2 6.44 -1.42 16.76
C LEU A 2 5.25 -2.36 16.89
N ASN A 3 4.46 -2.46 15.83
CA ASN A 3 3.25 -3.27 15.77
C ASN A 3 3.38 -4.21 14.58
N ASN A 4 3.03 -5.48 14.77
CA ASN A 4 2.93 -6.38 13.62
C ASN A 4 1.75 -5.97 12.74
N PHE A 5 1.88 -6.21 11.45
CA PHE A 5 0.81 -5.96 10.50
C PHE A 5 0.75 -7.03 9.42
N LEU A 6 -0.42 -7.08 8.77
CA LEU A 6 -0.63 -7.72 7.47
C LEU A 6 -1.24 -6.67 6.54
N LEU A 7 -0.61 -6.44 5.39
CA LEU A 7 -1.05 -5.48 4.38
C LEU A 7 -1.30 -6.24 3.09
N THR A 8 -2.53 -6.25 2.60
CA THR A 8 -2.87 -6.73 1.27
C THR A 8 -3.19 -5.55 0.37
N TYR A 9 -2.69 -5.57 -0.87
CA TYR A 9 -2.93 -4.49 -1.82
C TYR A 9 -3.42 -4.98 -3.19
N SER A 10 -4.00 -4.06 -3.96
CA SER A 10 -4.36 -4.25 -5.35
C SER A 10 -4.08 -2.97 -6.12
N VAL A 11 -3.46 -3.07 -7.28
CA VAL A 11 -3.19 -1.92 -8.15
C VAL A 11 -4.16 -1.97 -9.32
N LYS A 12 -4.91 -0.88 -9.56
CA LYS A 12 -5.90 -0.82 -10.65
C LYS A 12 -5.77 0.45 -11.47
N ALA A 13 -5.80 0.26 -12.78
CA ALA A 13 -6.10 1.33 -13.72
C ALA A 13 -7.54 1.83 -13.49
N GLN A 14 -7.75 3.14 -13.60
CA GLN A 14 -9.06 3.78 -13.41
C GLN A 14 -9.83 3.94 -14.73
N ASP A 15 -9.19 3.62 -15.86
CA ASP A 15 -9.80 3.57 -17.18
C ASP A 15 -9.38 2.31 -17.94
N PHE A 16 -10.02 2.07 -19.09
CA PHE A 16 -9.78 0.89 -19.92
C PHE A 16 -8.59 1.06 -20.89
N SER A 17 -7.82 2.15 -20.79
CA SER A 17 -6.71 2.38 -21.71
C SER A 17 -5.56 1.40 -21.43
N GLU A 18 -5.01 0.82 -22.50
CA GLU A 18 -3.97 -0.19 -22.37
C GLU A 18 -2.71 0.38 -21.70
N SER A 19 -2.39 1.65 -21.98
CA SER A 19 -1.30 2.36 -21.31
C SER A 19 -1.44 2.41 -19.80
N ASN A 20 -2.65 2.66 -19.26
CA ASN A 20 -2.84 2.71 -17.81
C ASN A 20 -2.89 1.33 -17.17
N LYS A 21 -3.36 0.30 -17.90
CA LYS A 21 -3.25 -1.10 -17.44
C LYS A 21 -1.78 -1.52 -17.35
N GLU A 22 -0.98 -1.18 -18.35
CA GLU A 22 0.46 -1.46 -18.35
C GLU A 22 1.16 -0.76 -17.16
N LYS A 23 0.83 0.52 -16.91
CA LYS A 23 1.33 1.24 -15.72
C LYS A 23 0.90 0.57 -14.42
N ALA A 24 -0.35 0.13 -14.31
CA ALA A 24 -0.84 -0.56 -13.12
C ALA A 24 -0.10 -1.88 -12.89
N SER A 25 0.21 -2.65 -13.94
CA SER A 25 1.05 -3.84 -13.83
C SER A 25 2.45 -3.47 -13.34
N LYS A 26 3.13 -2.52 -14.01
CA LYS A 26 4.48 -2.10 -13.61
C LYS A 26 4.56 -1.61 -12.16
N VAL A 27 3.56 -0.87 -11.69
CA VAL A 27 3.47 -0.46 -10.28
C VAL A 27 3.29 -1.66 -9.35
N ARG A 28 2.41 -2.60 -9.68
CA ARG A 28 2.22 -3.82 -8.88
C ARG A 28 3.49 -4.65 -8.80
N ASP A 29 4.13 -4.86 -9.94
CA ASP A 29 5.31 -5.70 -10.09
C ASP A 29 6.48 -5.08 -9.33
N GLU A 30 6.66 -3.75 -9.39
CA GLU A 30 7.70 -3.08 -8.60
C GLU A 30 7.40 -3.03 -7.10
N ILE A 31 6.13 -2.88 -6.69
CA ILE A 31 5.77 -3.00 -5.27
C ILE A 31 6.13 -4.40 -4.76
N ALA A 32 5.88 -5.44 -5.55
CA ALA A 32 6.13 -6.83 -5.18
C ALA A 32 7.62 -7.15 -4.95
N GLU A 33 8.52 -6.31 -5.43
CA GLU A 33 9.98 -6.41 -5.28
C GLU A 33 10.53 -5.54 -4.13
N LEU A 34 9.67 -4.82 -3.39
CA LEU A 34 10.11 -4.05 -2.23
C LEU A 34 10.61 -4.98 -1.12
N ASN A 35 11.76 -4.63 -0.54
CA ASN A 35 12.43 -5.39 0.52
C ASN A 35 12.26 -4.75 1.92
N CYS A 36 11.37 -3.78 2.06
CA CYS A 36 11.10 -3.12 3.34
C CYS A 36 10.29 -3.99 4.31
N TRP A 37 9.58 -5.00 3.79
CA TRP A 37 8.76 -5.95 4.55
C TRP A 37 8.82 -7.34 3.92
N ASP A 38 8.41 -8.35 4.70
CA ASP A 38 8.36 -9.72 4.21
C ASP A 38 7.11 -9.92 3.36
N LYS A 39 7.29 -10.36 2.13
CA LYS A 39 6.19 -10.84 1.29
C LYS A 39 5.74 -12.21 1.77
N LEU A 40 4.45 -12.53 1.66
CA LEU A 40 3.97 -13.89 1.84
C LEU A 40 4.23 -14.71 0.57
N ASP A 41 4.92 -15.84 0.69
CA ASP A 41 5.36 -16.67 -0.45
C ASP A 41 4.21 -17.03 -1.41
N GLU A 42 3.04 -17.39 -0.86
CA GLU A 42 1.88 -17.86 -1.62
C GLU A 42 0.84 -16.75 -1.88
N VAL A 43 1.06 -15.53 -1.40
CA VAL A 43 0.11 -14.41 -1.57
C VAL A 43 0.85 -13.18 -2.12
N GLU A 44 0.89 -13.09 -3.45
CA GLU A 44 1.71 -12.14 -4.20
C GLU A 44 1.52 -10.66 -3.83
N THR A 45 0.35 -10.29 -3.31
CA THR A 45 0.03 -8.90 -2.98
C THR A 45 -0.14 -8.68 -1.48
N THR A 46 0.49 -9.52 -0.65
CA THR A 46 0.45 -9.39 0.79
C THR A 46 1.85 -9.29 1.41
N PHE A 47 2.03 -8.26 2.23
CA PHE A 47 3.19 -8.07 3.09
C PHE A 47 2.83 -8.35 4.55
N ARG A 48 3.81 -8.83 5.31
CA ARG A 48 3.83 -8.84 6.77
C ARG A 48 5.09 -8.14 7.27
N GLY A 49 5.04 -7.68 8.51
CA GLY A 49 6.22 -7.15 9.17
C GLY A 49 5.84 -6.29 10.36
N GLU A 50 6.78 -5.44 10.76
CA GLU A 50 6.57 -4.47 11.83
C GLU A 50 6.48 -3.06 11.26
N ILE A 51 5.60 -2.25 11.83
CA ILE A 51 5.44 -0.84 11.48
C ILE A 51 5.33 0.00 12.74
N ASN A 52 5.92 1.20 12.72
CA ASN A 52 5.77 2.13 13.83
C ASN A 52 4.42 2.85 13.75
N ALA A 53 3.40 2.27 14.38
CA ALA A 53 2.08 2.89 14.48
C ALA A 53 1.96 3.62 15.81
N SER A 54 2.07 4.95 15.75
CA SER A 54 1.96 5.84 16.90
C SER A 54 0.54 6.35 17.10
N GLY A 55 0.18 6.65 18.36
CA GLY A 55 -1.13 7.19 18.72
C GLY A 55 -1.73 6.52 19.94
N SER A 56 -2.58 7.27 20.63
CA SER A 56 -3.37 6.81 21.79
C SER A 56 -4.70 6.19 21.37
N LEU A 57 -5.21 6.60 20.21
CA LEU A 57 -6.46 6.11 19.63
C LEU A 57 -6.18 5.22 18.41
N ASP A 58 -7.11 4.30 18.12
CA ASP A 58 -7.07 3.46 16.89
C ASP A 58 -6.94 4.30 15.63
N SER A 59 -7.67 5.42 15.56
CA SER A 59 -7.66 6.30 14.40
C SER A 59 -6.30 6.95 14.17
N GLU A 60 -5.55 7.26 15.23
CA GLU A 60 -4.20 7.80 15.16
C GLU A 60 -3.21 6.74 14.70
N ARG A 61 -3.30 5.54 15.28
CA ARG A 61 -2.47 4.39 14.91
C ARG A 61 -2.67 3.99 13.45
N LYS A 62 -3.92 3.95 12.99
CA LYS A 62 -4.28 3.73 11.58
C LYS A 62 -3.64 4.80 10.68
N LYS A 63 -3.78 6.09 11.01
CA LYS A 63 -3.17 7.18 10.23
C LYS A 63 -1.64 7.08 10.18
N SER A 64 -1.00 6.74 11.30
CA SER A 64 0.45 6.55 11.38
C SER A 64 0.91 5.39 10.49
N ALA A 65 0.21 4.26 10.54
CA ALA A 65 0.51 3.11 9.70
C ALA A 65 0.32 3.42 8.20
N ILE A 66 -0.79 4.09 7.84
CA ILE A 66 -1.05 4.52 6.46
C ILE A 66 0.09 5.37 5.92
N ARG A 67 0.61 6.33 6.70
CA ARG A 67 1.75 7.17 6.28
C ARG A 67 2.99 6.36 5.96
N ALA A 68 3.32 5.39 6.82
CA ALA A 68 4.47 4.53 6.59
C ALA A 68 4.29 3.65 5.33
N VAL A 69 3.07 3.22 5.00
CA VAL A 69 2.78 2.55 3.71
C VAL A 69 2.86 3.53 2.53
N GLU A 70 2.34 4.74 2.66
CA GLU A 70 2.46 5.79 1.65
C GLU A 70 3.93 6.11 1.33
N GLU A 71 4.81 6.17 2.33
CA GLU A 71 6.25 6.42 2.16
C GLU A 71 6.94 5.38 1.28
N GLN A 72 6.50 4.12 1.34
CA GLN A 72 7.05 3.05 0.51
C GLN A 72 6.43 3.00 -0.90
N PHE A 73 5.11 3.23 -1.03
CA PHE A 73 4.40 3.04 -2.30
C PHE A 73 4.37 4.28 -3.20
N GLN A 74 4.43 5.49 -2.63
CA GLN A 74 4.43 6.75 -3.40
C GLN A 74 5.60 6.86 -4.39
N PRO A 75 6.86 6.51 -4.02
CA PRO A 75 7.98 6.53 -4.96
C PRO A 75 7.73 5.67 -6.21
N VAL A 76 7.10 4.51 -6.05
CA VAL A 76 6.78 3.59 -7.16
C VAL A 76 5.76 4.23 -8.11
N LEU A 77 4.69 4.84 -7.58
CA LEU A 77 3.71 5.57 -8.39
C LEU A 77 4.34 6.73 -9.16
N LYS A 78 5.25 7.47 -8.52
CA LYS A 78 5.97 8.58 -9.15
C LYS A 78 6.88 8.11 -10.28
N LYS A 79 7.65 7.05 -10.05
CA LYS A 79 8.57 6.46 -11.04
C LYS A 79 7.86 6.03 -12.33
N HIS A 80 6.67 5.44 -12.23
CA HIS A 80 5.89 4.98 -13.38
C HIS A 80 4.99 6.06 -14.01
N HIS A 81 5.11 7.32 -13.58
CA HIS A 81 4.22 8.42 -14.01
C HIS A 81 2.74 8.01 -13.95
N ALA A 82 2.40 7.28 -12.90
CA ALA A 82 1.06 6.78 -12.61
C ALA A 82 0.30 7.89 -11.89
N SER A 83 -0.39 8.77 -12.63
CA SER A 83 -1.14 9.87 -12.00
C SER A 83 -2.34 9.35 -11.21
N SER A 84 -2.76 10.10 -10.19
CA SER A 84 -3.89 9.76 -9.28
C SER A 84 -5.20 9.43 -10.00
N HIS A 85 -5.42 10.06 -11.16
CA HIS A 85 -6.63 9.87 -11.95
C HIS A 85 -6.58 8.59 -12.82
N LYS A 86 -5.42 7.95 -12.93
CA LYS A 86 -5.16 6.85 -13.87
C LYS A 86 -4.86 5.53 -13.21
N VAL A 87 -4.13 5.54 -12.10
CA VAL A 87 -3.77 4.31 -11.36
C VAL A 87 -3.90 4.58 -9.86
N LYS A 88 -4.53 3.64 -9.14
CA LYS A 88 -4.68 3.70 -7.68
C LYS A 88 -4.25 2.38 -7.06
N ILE A 89 -3.70 2.46 -5.85
CA ILE A 89 -3.38 1.30 -5.02
C ILE A 89 -4.41 1.21 -3.89
N PHE A 90 -5.19 0.14 -3.88
CA PHE A 90 -6.18 -0.15 -2.86
C PHE A 90 -5.54 -1.06 -1.82
N CYS A 91 -5.58 -0.67 -0.55
CA CYS A 91 -4.96 -1.39 0.55
C CYS A 91 -6.02 -1.83 1.56
N ALA A 92 -5.83 -3.03 2.10
CA ALA A 92 -6.51 -3.56 3.27
C ALA A 92 -5.43 -3.98 4.28
N MET A 93 -5.52 -3.49 5.51
CA MET A 93 -4.49 -3.69 6.52
C MET A 93 -5.07 -4.17 7.84
N MET A 94 -4.45 -5.20 8.43
CA MET A 94 -4.58 -5.56 9.83
C MET A 94 -3.35 -5.06 10.57
N LEU A 95 -3.53 -4.56 11.78
CA LEU A 95 -2.47 -3.99 12.61
C LEU A 95 -2.70 -4.43 14.05
N ASP A 96 -1.63 -4.81 14.75
CA ASP A 96 -1.72 -5.18 16.15
C ASP A 96 -2.44 -4.11 16.97
N ASN A 97 -3.32 -4.56 17.87
CA ASN A 97 -4.12 -3.73 18.77
C ASN A 97 -5.08 -2.77 18.04
N VAL A 98 -5.49 -3.13 16.83
CA VAL A 98 -6.60 -2.53 16.09
C VAL A 98 -7.59 -3.64 15.73
N ASP A 99 -8.79 -3.55 16.27
CA ASP A 99 -9.74 -4.68 16.30
C ASP A 99 -10.22 -5.15 14.91
N ILE A 100 -10.27 -4.23 13.94
CA ILE A 100 -10.79 -4.51 12.60
C ILE A 100 -9.81 -4.11 11.50
N PRO A 101 -9.77 -4.85 10.38
CA PRO A 101 -9.07 -4.40 9.19
C PRO A 101 -9.56 -3.03 8.76
N PHE A 102 -8.66 -2.21 8.27
CA PHE A 102 -8.99 -0.90 7.71
C PHE A 102 -8.50 -0.78 6.27
N TYR A 103 -9.20 0.05 5.52
CA TYR A 103 -9.02 0.20 4.08
C TYR A 103 -8.60 1.62 3.77
N PHE A 104 -7.69 1.77 2.82
CA PHE A 104 -7.24 3.07 2.35
C PHE A 104 -6.73 2.96 0.92
N THR A 105 -6.68 4.10 0.25
CA THR A 105 -6.23 4.21 -1.14
C THR A 105 -5.01 5.11 -1.19
N ILE A 106 -3.98 4.66 -1.91
CA ILE A 106 -2.81 5.48 -2.22
C ILE A 106 -2.92 5.93 -3.67
N GLU A 107 -2.82 7.24 -3.85
CA GLU A 107 -2.89 7.92 -5.13
C GLU A 107 -1.67 8.83 -5.28
N ASN A 108 -1.13 8.97 -6.49
CA ASN A 108 0.02 9.84 -6.72
C ASN A 108 -0.34 11.30 -6.45
N LYS A 109 0.24 11.88 -5.39
CA LYS A 109 0.13 13.29 -5.07
C LYS A 109 1.13 14.04 -5.96
N LEU A 110 0.60 14.60 -7.06
CA LEU A 110 1.33 15.48 -7.98
C LEU A 110 1.91 16.68 -7.25
#